data_AF-A0A524N1C2-F1
#
_entry.id   AF-A0A524N1C2-F1
#
_cell.length_a   1.000
_cell.length_b   1.000
_cell.length_c   1.000
_cell.angle_alpha   90.00
_cell.angle_beta   90.00
_cell.angle_gamma   90.00
#
_symmetry.space_group_name_H-M   'P 1'
#
loop_
_entity.id
_entity.type
_entity.pdbx_description
1 polymer ?
#
loop_
_entity_poly.entity_id
_entity_poly.type
_entity_poly.pdbx_seq_one_letter_code
_entity_poly.pdbx_strand_id
1 'polypeptide(L)'
;MIKISKPKDRDFIETVDGYLFCVVGYLHPPDGYTAYLKYVPSETGKWMRDGVRYSRSIPYYQVSQVENTYEYLKQMHPEHILQCPVRNIEISWVPKNRVKTYYEPRRRLMEIKKNGPSDPLEEKLLRLTKLLEKRANIMGSLGVTGSI
;
A
#
# COMPACT_ATOMS: atom_id res chain seq x y z
N MET A 1 7.44 -11.79 -17.19
CA MET A 1 7.80 -11.31 -15.84
C MET A 1 7.64 -9.80 -15.80
N ILE A 2 6.71 -9.28 -14.99
CA ILE A 2 6.56 -7.83 -14.81
C ILE A 2 7.81 -7.33 -14.09
N LYS A 3 8.56 -6.44 -14.74
CA LYS A 3 9.77 -5.83 -14.16
C LYS A 3 9.31 -4.82 -13.11
N ILE A 4 9.15 -5.26 -11.87
CA ILE A 4 8.80 -4.39 -10.74
C ILE A 4 9.96 -3.39 -10.57
N SER A 5 9.65 -2.09 -10.60
CA SER A 5 10.63 -1.05 -10.30
C SER A 5 11.13 -1.23 -8.86
N LYS A 6 12.29 -0.65 -8.49
CA LYS A 6 12.78 -0.79 -7.10
C LYS A 6 11.67 -0.33 -6.11
N PRO A 7 11.27 -1.18 -5.15
CA PRO A 7 10.21 -0.84 -4.20
C PRO A 7 10.45 0.49 -3.52
N LYS A 8 9.39 1.26 -3.33
CA LYS A 8 9.46 2.56 -2.67
C LYS A 8 8.59 2.59 -1.42
N ASP A 9 9.00 3.44 -0.49
CA ASP A 9 8.18 3.78 0.66
C ASP A 9 6.81 4.26 0.17
N ARG A 10 5.75 3.74 0.80
CA ARG A 10 4.33 4.01 0.47
C ARG A 10 3.84 3.47 -0.88
N ASP A 11 4.58 2.56 -1.50
CA ASP A 11 3.99 1.63 -2.46
C ASP A 11 3.05 0.65 -1.73
N PHE A 12 2.19 -0.05 -2.47
CA PHE A 12 1.21 -0.95 -1.88
C PHE A 12 1.30 -2.34 -2.49
N ILE A 13 0.97 -3.34 -1.67
CA ILE A 13 0.98 -4.74 -2.07
C ILE A 13 -0.38 -5.34 -1.74
N GLU A 14 -1.00 -5.97 -2.72
CA GLU A 14 -2.10 -6.90 -2.49
C GLU A 14 -1.55 -8.31 -2.47
N THR A 15 -1.91 -9.03 -1.42
CA THR A 15 -1.60 -10.45 -1.30
C THR A 15 -2.60 -11.31 -2.07
N VAL A 16 -2.26 -12.57 -2.31
CA VAL A 16 -3.16 -13.53 -2.96
C VAL A 16 -4.47 -13.75 -2.19
N ASP A 17 -4.48 -13.49 -0.88
CA ASP A 17 -5.68 -13.57 -0.03
C ASP A 17 -6.44 -12.24 0.05
N GLY A 18 -6.03 -11.22 -0.73
CA GLY A 18 -6.70 -9.93 -0.81
C GLY A 18 -6.31 -8.91 0.26
N TYR A 19 -5.37 -9.21 1.16
CA TYR A 19 -4.89 -8.25 2.14
C TYR A 19 -4.04 -7.16 1.48
N LEU A 20 -4.22 -5.91 1.87
CA LEU A 20 -3.46 -4.78 1.36
C LEU A 20 -2.45 -4.28 2.41
N PHE A 21 -1.19 -4.31 2.03
CA PHE A 21 -0.07 -3.83 2.81
C PHE A 21 0.50 -2.55 2.20
N CYS A 22 1.00 -1.65 3.05
CA CYS A 22 1.73 -0.46 2.65
C CYS A 22 3.21 -0.67 2.94
N VAL A 23 4.04 -0.55 1.90
CA VAL A 23 5.49 -0.72 1.97
C VAL A 23 6.11 0.35 2.86
N VAL A 24 7.08 -0.06 3.68
CA VAL A 24 7.80 0.80 4.62
C VAL A 24 9.28 0.85 4.26
N GLY A 25 9.78 2.06 4.02
CA GLY A 25 11.17 2.32 3.71
C GLY A 25 11.59 1.77 2.34
N TYR A 26 12.90 1.70 2.15
CA TYR A 26 13.53 1.29 0.88
C TYR A 26 14.44 0.06 1.02
N LEU A 27 14.58 -0.45 2.24
CA LEU A 27 15.39 -1.63 2.55
C LEU A 27 14.45 -2.80 2.84
N HIS A 28 14.60 -3.87 2.07
CA HIS A 28 13.73 -5.03 2.15
C HIS A 28 14.56 -6.33 2.14
N PRO A 29 14.09 -7.38 2.80
CA PRO A 29 14.65 -8.72 2.64
C PRO A 29 14.66 -9.15 1.16
N PRO A 30 15.64 -9.97 0.72
CA PRO A 30 15.71 -10.43 -0.67
C PRO A 30 14.42 -11.10 -1.17
N ASP A 31 13.69 -11.77 -0.28
CA ASP A 31 12.54 -12.61 -0.62
C ASP A 31 11.18 -11.95 -0.36
N GLY A 32 11.14 -10.66 -0.04
CA GLY A 32 9.89 -10.00 0.29
C GLY A 32 10.01 -8.50 0.47
N TYR A 33 8.99 -7.93 1.12
CA TYR A 33 8.88 -6.49 1.32
C TYR A 33 8.47 -6.21 2.76
N THR A 34 9.20 -5.34 3.45
CA THR A 34 8.76 -4.82 4.74
C THR A 34 7.58 -3.90 4.49
N ALA A 35 6.43 -4.21 5.10
CA ALA A 35 5.19 -3.51 4.84
C ALA A 35 4.23 -3.73 6.01
N TYR A 36 3.43 -2.72 6.36
CA TYR A 36 2.42 -2.87 7.41
C TYR A 36 1.05 -3.17 6.80
N LEU A 37 0.29 -4.03 7.48
CA LEU A 37 -1.07 -4.34 7.08
C LEU A 37 -1.95 -3.10 7.19
N LYS A 38 -2.65 -2.73 6.11
CA LYS A 38 -3.45 -1.51 6.05
C LYS A 38 -4.93 -1.75 5.78
N TYR A 39 -5.28 -2.71 4.91
CA TYR A 39 -6.67 -3.12 4.71
C TYR A 39 -6.80 -4.63 4.67
N VAL A 40 -7.91 -5.11 5.22
CA VAL A 40 -8.31 -6.52 5.23
C VAL A 40 -9.66 -6.66 4.53
N PRO A 41 -9.90 -7.74 3.77
CA PRO A 41 -11.24 -8.08 3.32
C PRO A 41 -12.21 -8.16 4.51
N SER A 42 -13.41 -7.59 4.37
CA SER A 42 -14.36 -7.48 5.47
C SER A 42 -15.77 -7.22 4.94
N GLU A 43 -16.75 -8.03 5.36
CA GLU A 43 -18.15 -7.91 4.93
C GLU A 43 -18.77 -6.55 5.28
N THR A 44 -18.35 -5.96 6.39
CA THR A 44 -18.83 -4.65 6.89
C THR A 44 -17.90 -3.49 6.50
N GLY A 45 -16.93 -3.76 5.61
CA GLY A 45 -15.95 -2.79 5.16
C GLY A 45 -16.56 -1.57 4.46
N LYS A 46 -16.07 -0.37 4.83
CA LYS A 46 -16.47 0.90 4.22
C LYS A 46 -15.94 1.07 2.79
N TRP A 47 -14.77 0.52 2.51
CA TRP A 47 -14.15 0.61 1.19
C TRP A 47 -14.53 -0.58 0.34
N MET A 48 -14.68 -0.39 -0.96
CA MET A 48 -15.05 -1.45 -1.88
C MET A 48 -14.28 -1.31 -3.19
N ARG A 49 -13.83 -2.44 -3.73
CA ARG A 49 -13.20 -2.54 -5.06
C ARG A 49 -13.58 -3.90 -5.66
N ASP A 50 -14.11 -3.89 -6.88
CA ASP A 50 -14.51 -5.08 -7.62
C ASP A 50 -15.42 -6.02 -6.81
N GLY A 51 -16.38 -5.44 -6.07
CA GLY A 51 -17.32 -6.19 -5.22
C GLY A 51 -16.75 -6.67 -3.88
N VAL A 52 -15.44 -6.58 -3.66
CA VAL A 52 -14.81 -6.92 -2.37
C VAL A 52 -14.81 -5.71 -1.46
N ARG A 53 -15.33 -5.89 -0.24
CA ARG A 53 -15.34 -4.87 0.82
C ARG A 53 -14.09 -4.99 1.70
N TYR A 54 -13.61 -3.85 2.20
CA TYR A 54 -12.40 -3.73 2.97
C TYR A 54 -12.59 -2.87 4.22
N SER A 55 -11.95 -3.30 5.31
CA SER A 55 -11.82 -2.55 6.56
C SER A 55 -10.37 -2.13 6.77
N ARG A 56 -10.13 -0.98 7.39
CA ARG A 56 -8.78 -0.59 7.80
C ARG A 56 -8.38 -1.39 9.03
N SER A 57 -7.23 -2.03 8.97
CA SER A 57 -6.60 -2.73 10.11
C SER A 57 -6.14 -1.76 11.19
N ILE A 58 -5.76 -0.53 10.82
CA ILE A 58 -5.39 0.56 11.74
C ILE A 58 -6.42 1.69 11.57
N PRO A 59 -7.54 1.67 12.31
CA PRO A 59 -8.54 2.71 12.23
C PRO A 59 -8.03 4.05 12.81
N TYR A 60 -7.15 3.98 13.82
CA TYR A 60 -6.55 5.13 14.49
C TYR A 60 -5.02 4.98 14.52
N TYR A 61 -4.29 6.04 14.18
CA TYR A 61 -2.82 6.04 14.17
C TYR A 61 -2.24 6.13 15.60
N GLN A 62 -2.59 5.17 16.46
CA GLN A 62 -2.07 5.02 17.82
C GLN A 62 -1.13 3.82 17.87
N VAL A 63 -0.10 3.87 18.73
CA VAL A 63 0.90 2.80 18.88
C VAL A 63 0.24 1.46 19.22
N SER A 64 -0.75 1.46 20.11
CA SER A 64 -1.53 0.27 20.47
C SER A 64 -2.24 -0.39 19.29
N GLN A 65 -2.64 0.38 18.28
CA GLN A 65 -3.27 -0.16 17.08
C GLN A 65 -2.25 -0.84 16.15
N VAL A 66 -0.99 -0.37 16.17
CA VAL A 66 0.10 -1.05 15.45
C VAL A 66 0.39 -2.40 16.10
N GLU A 67 0.46 -2.46 17.43
CA GLU A 67 0.63 -3.72 18.18
C GLU A 67 -0.50 -4.71 17.87
N ASN A 68 -1.75 -4.24 17.87
CA ASN A 68 -2.91 -5.07 17.49
C ASN A 68 -2.76 -5.69 16.09
N THR A 69 -2.23 -4.93 15.12
CA THR A 69 -2.00 -5.49 13.78
C THR A 69 -0.90 -6.55 13.78
N TYR A 70 0.14 -6.42 14.60
CA TYR A 70 1.16 -7.46 14.74
C TYR A 70 0.60 -8.72 15.37
N GLU A 71 -0.12 -8.60 16.49
CA GLU A 71 -0.71 -9.76 17.16
C GLU A 71 -1.73 -10.48 16.29
N TYR A 72 -2.56 -9.71 15.57
CA TYR A 72 -3.47 -10.28 14.57
C TYR A 72 -2.72 -11.06 13.48
N LEU A 73 -1.65 -10.49 12.92
CA LEU A 73 -0.83 -11.17 11.91
C LEU A 73 -0.17 -12.42 12.49
N LYS A 74 0.42 -12.37 13.69
CA LYS A 74 1.02 -13.55 14.33
C LYS A 74 0.04 -14.70 14.49
N GLN A 75 -1.20 -14.39 14.87
CA GLN A 75 -2.22 -15.41 15.15
C GLN A 75 -2.86 -15.96 13.87
N MET A 76 -3.19 -15.09 12.92
CA MET A 76 -4.01 -15.45 11.76
C MET A 76 -3.20 -15.66 10.48
N HIS A 77 -2.08 -14.95 10.34
CA HIS A 77 -1.25 -14.92 9.14
C HIS A 77 0.25 -14.85 9.47
N PRO A 78 0.80 -15.84 10.20
CA PRO A 78 2.18 -15.81 10.69
C PRO A 78 3.21 -15.73 9.54
N GLU A 79 2.84 -16.10 8.31
CA GLU A 79 3.68 -15.91 7.13
C GLU A 79 4.02 -14.44 6.84
N HIS A 80 3.24 -13.50 7.39
CA HIS A 80 3.43 -12.06 7.28
C HIS A 80 4.22 -11.46 8.46
N ILE A 81 4.86 -12.30 9.27
CA ILE A 81 5.82 -11.91 10.30
C ILE A 81 7.20 -12.48 9.95
N LEU A 82 8.24 -11.64 10.02
CA LEU A 82 9.62 -12.03 9.80
C LEU A 82 10.47 -11.62 11.00
N GLN A 83 11.26 -12.55 11.53
CA GLN A 83 12.34 -12.20 12.45
C GLN A 83 13.49 -11.57 11.65
N CYS A 84 13.68 -10.26 11.78
CA CYS A 84 14.73 -9.54 11.06
C CYS A 84 16.11 -9.95 11.60
N PRO A 85 16.97 -10.62 10.79
CA PRO A 85 18.27 -11.12 11.28
C PRO A 85 19.27 -10.01 11.59
N VAL A 86 19.07 -8.81 11.03
CA VAL A 86 19.99 -7.67 11.21
C VAL A 86 19.68 -6.90 12.49
N ARG A 87 18.40 -6.79 12.85
CA ARG A 87 17.93 -5.94 13.96
C ARG A 87 17.44 -6.74 15.17
N ASN A 88 17.30 -8.06 15.04
CA ASN A 88 16.73 -8.95 16.04
C ASN A 88 15.36 -8.50 16.56
N ILE A 89 14.49 -8.07 15.64
CA ILE A 89 13.10 -7.67 15.91
C ILE A 89 12.17 -8.39 14.94
N GLU A 90 10.93 -8.63 15.37
CA GLU A 90 9.87 -9.06 14.47
C GLU A 90 9.39 -7.88 13.62
N ILE A 91 9.23 -8.12 12.32
CA ILE A 91 8.69 -7.13 11.39
C ILE A 91 7.52 -7.70 10.59
N SER A 92 6.50 -6.88 10.37
CA SER A 92 5.45 -7.14 9.40
C SER A 92 6.04 -7.03 7.99
N TRP A 93 5.77 -8.04 7.17
CA TRP A 93 6.31 -8.14 5.83
C TRP A 93 5.40 -8.95 4.91
N VAL A 94 5.66 -8.87 3.61
CA VAL A 94 5.00 -9.69 2.59
C VAL A 94 6.04 -10.48 1.82
N PRO A 95 6.03 -11.82 1.92
CA PRO A 95 6.83 -12.70 1.06
C PRO A 95 6.47 -12.50 -0.43
N LYS A 96 7.46 -12.54 -1.32
CA LYS A 96 7.26 -12.37 -2.78
C LYS A 96 6.28 -13.38 -3.37
N ASN A 97 6.29 -14.63 -2.90
CA ASN A 97 5.38 -15.68 -3.35
C ASN A 97 3.92 -15.46 -2.91
N ARG A 98 3.65 -14.51 -2.00
CA ARG A 98 2.30 -14.14 -1.56
C ARG A 98 1.79 -12.87 -2.23
N VAL A 99 2.61 -12.21 -3.06
CA VAL A 99 2.21 -10.99 -3.79
C VAL A 99 1.35 -11.36 -5.00
N LYS A 100 0.13 -10.83 -5.03
CA LYS A 100 -0.76 -10.88 -6.19
C LYS A 100 -0.55 -9.67 -7.09
N THR A 101 -0.56 -8.47 -6.50
CA THR A 101 -0.41 -7.21 -7.22
C THR A 101 0.49 -6.25 -6.46
N TYR A 102 1.41 -5.60 -7.18
CA TYR A 102 2.22 -4.50 -6.67
C TYR A 102 1.72 -3.18 -7.25
N TYR A 103 1.37 -2.23 -6.39
CA TYR A 103 0.78 -0.95 -6.76
C TYR A 103 1.78 0.18 -6.56
N GLU A 104 2.08 0.88 -7.66
CA GLU A 104 2.96 2.05 -7.69
C GLU A 104 2.12 3.34 -7.73
N PRO A 105 2.14 4.19 -6.69
CA PRO A 105 1.35 5.43 -6.61
C PRO A 105 1.60 6.39 -7.78
N ARG A 106 2.85 6.46 -8.26
CA ARG A 106 3.22 7.26 -9.42
C ARG A 106 2.55 6.74 -10.69
N ARG A 107 2.52 5.42 -10.86
CA ARG A 107 1.88 4.78 -12.01
C ARG A 107 0.38 5.06 -12.02
N ARG A 108 -0.30 4.91 -10.87
CA ARG A 108 -1.73 5.23 -10.76
C ARG A 108 -2.02 6.67 -11.17
N LEU A 109 -1.24 7.64 -10.67
CA LEU A 109 -1.42 9.04 -11.05
C LEU A 109 -1.17 9.30 -12.54
N MET A 110 -0.15 8.65 -13.13
CA MET A 110 0.11 8.74 -14.58
C MET A 110 -1.05 8.16 -15.41
N GLU A 111 -1.63 7.04 -14.98
CA GLU A 111 -2.79 6.43 -15.64
C GLU A 111 -4.00 7.36 -15.60
N ILE A 112 -4.31 7.99 -14.46
CA ILE A 112 -5.39 8.97 -14.34
C ILE A 112 -5.13 10.19 -15.24
N LYS A 113 -3.89 10.73 -15.25
CA LYS A 113 -3.52 11.84 -16.15
C LYS A 113 -3.70 11.49 -17.63
N LYS A 114 -3.39 10.25 -18.00
CA LYS A 114 -3.45 9.77 -19.39
C LYS A 114 -4.89 9.50 -19.84
N ASN A 115 -5.67 8.81 -19.02
CA ASN A 115 -7.01 8.35 -19.37
C ASN A 115 -8.07 9.44 -19.14
N GLY A 116 -7.74 10.46 -18.36
CA GLY A 116 -8.71 11.43 -17.83
C GLY A 116 -9.35 10.93 -16.53
N PRO A 117 -9.93 11.84 -15.73
CA PRO A 117 -10.56 11.48 -14.48
C PRO A 117 -11.86 10.71 -14.74
N SER A 118 -12.12 9.64 -13.99
CA SER A 118 -13.37 8.87 -14.06
C SER A 118 -14.46 9.39 -13.11
N ASP A 119 -14.10 10.23 -12.14
CA ASP A 119 -15.02 10.77 -11.15
C ASP A 119 -14.60 12.17 -10.61
N PRO A 120 -15.46 12.86 -9.83
CA PRO A 120 -15.15 14.18 -9.28
C PRO A 120 -13.98 14.22 -8.28
N LEU A 121 -13.59 13.08 -7.69
CA LEU A 121 -12.44 13.01 -6.79
C LEU A 121 -11.14 13.00 -7.60
N GLU A 122 -11.08 12.22 -8.68
CA GLU A 122 -9.96 12.23 -9.62
C GLU A 122 -9.81 13.59 -10.31
N GLU A 123 -10.90 14.28 -10.65
CA GLU A 123 -10.84 15.66 -11.16
C GLU A 123 -10.13 16.61 -10.18
N LYS A 124 -10.50 16.54 -8.89
CA LYS A 124 -9.86 17.33 -7.83
C LYS A 124 -8.40 16.94 -7.67
N LEU A 125 -8.07 15.66 -7.72
CA LEU A 125 -6.68 15.17 -7.71
C LEU A 125 -5.87 15.79 -8.84
N LEU A 126 -6.37 15.76 -10.08
CA LEU A 126 -5.65 16.28 -11.24
C LEU A 126 -5.42 17.80 -11.13
N ARG A 127 -6.43 18.55 -10.68
CA ARG A 127 -6.31 19.99 -10.42
C ARG A 127 -5.26 20.29 -9.35
N LEU A 128 -5.30 19.57 -8.23
CA LEU A 128 -4.32 19.74 -7.15
C LEU A 128 -2.91 19.39 -7.61
N THR A 129 -2.76 18.25 -8.30
CA THR A 129 -1.49 17.78 -8.82
C THR A 129 -0.87 18.82 -9.76
N LYS A 130 -1.64 19.34 -10.73
CA LYS A 130 -1.18 20.39 -11.65
C LYS A 130 -0.73 21.64 -10.91
N LEU A 131 -1.45 22.04 -9.86
CA LEU A 131 -1.07 23.19 -9.04
C LEU A 131 0.26 22.94 -8.31
N LEU A 132 0.42 21.77 -7.68
CA LEU A 132 1.63 21.42 -6.94
C LEU A 132 2.84 21.31 -7.85
N GLU A 133 2.73 20.62 -8.99
CA GLU A 133 3.83 20.46 -9.95
C GLU A 133 4.31 21.82 -10.48
N LYS A 134 3.38 22.73 -10.81
CA LYS A 134 3.71 24.09 -11.26
C LYS A 134 4.40 24.91 -10.16
N ARG A 135 3.90 24.85 -8.93
CA ARG A 135 4.41 25.67 -7.81
C ARG A 135 5.77 25.20 -7.31
N ALA A 136 5.99 23.90 -7.30
CA ALA A 136 7.24 23.31 -6.82
C ALA A 136 8.23 23.00 -7.95
N ASN A 137 7.89 23.29 -9.22
CA ASN A 137 8.70 23.02 -10.40
C ASN A 137 9.15 21.55 -10.51
N ILE A 138 8.22 20.62 -10.24
CA ILE A 138 8.48 19.17 -10.23
C ILE A 138 7.50 18.43 -11.14
N MET A 139 7.83 18.29 -12.41
CA MET A 139 6.97 17.58 -13.36
C MET A 139 7.11 16.06 -13.21
N GLY A 140 6.00 15.33 -13.14
CA GLY A 140 5.98 13.86 -13.20
C GLY A 140 6.57 13.14 -11.98
N SER A 141 6.85 13.86 -10.89
CA SER A 141 7.51 13.32 -9.70
C SER A 141 6.54 12.88 -8.60
N LEU A 142 5.27 13.28 -8.71
CA LEU A 142 4.21 12.97 -7.76
C LEU A 142 3.59 11.59 -7.99
N GLY A 143 3.00 11.03 -6.94
CA GLY A 143 2.16 9.85 -6.98
C GLY A 143 0.95 10.04 -6.07
N VAL A 144 -0.05 9.17 -6.22
CA VAL A 144 -1.28 9.21 -5.42
C VAL A 144 -1.52 7.89 -4.71
N THR A 145 -1.90 7.96 -3.44
CA THR A 145 -2.28 6.80 -2.62
C THR A 145 -3.66 7.04 -2.04
N GLY A 146 -4.30 5.97 -1.56
CA GLY A 146 -5.63 6.03 -0.95
C GLY A 146 -6.66 5.33 -1.81
N SER A 147 -7.93 5.58 -1.52
CA SER A 147 -9.05 4.98 -2.23
C SER A 147 -9.44 5.87 -3.40
N ILE A 148 -8.61 5.86 -4.44
CA ILE A 148 -8.72 6.65 -5.66
C ILE A 148 -8.44 5.79 -6.89
#